data_AF-A0A661DE21-F1
#
_entry.id   AF-A0A661DE21-F1
#
_cell.length_a   1.000
_cell.length_b   1.000
_cell.length_c   1.000
_cell.angle_alpha   90.00
_cell.angle_beta   90.00
_cell.angle_gamma   90.00
#
_symmetry.space_group_name_H-M   'P 1'
#
loop_
_entity.id
_entity.type
_entity.pdbx_description
1 polymer ?
#
loop_
_entity_poly.entity_id
_entity_poly.type
_entity_poly.pdbx_seq_one_letter_code
_entity_poly.pdbx_strand_id
1 'polypeptide(L)'
;MLLYLSDYLSQFHSGFNVFQYLTLRAILGVVTALGIALIVGPTMIRHLSFKQIGQVVRDDGPESHLSKSGTPTMGGALILVAIAVSTLLWADLSSRYVWVALLVTLLFGVIGFVDDYIKLVRQDPKGLLSRYKYFWQSVVG
;
A
#
# COMPACT_ATOMS: atom_id res chain seq x y z
N MET A 1 14.08 -8.77 -7.17
CA MET A 1 14.79 -8.50 -8.45
C MET A 1 16.21 -8.02 -8.22
N LEU A 2 16.45 -7.02 -7.35
CA LEU A 2 17.80 -6.54 -7.06
C LEU A 2 18.67 -7.61 -6.39
N LEU A 3 18.07 -8.54 -5.64
CA LEU A 3 18.78 -9.69 -5.09
C LEU A 3 19.45 -10.55 -6.18
N TYR A 4 18.73 -10.91 -7.25
CA TYR A 4 19.30 -11.71 -8.33
C TYR A 4 20.39 -10.94 -9.09
N LEU A 5 20.23 -9.62 -9.21
CA LEU A 5 21.25 -8.76 -9.80
C LEU A 5 22.51 -8.70 -8.92
N SER A 6 22.36 -8.54 -7.61
CA SER A 6 23.50 -8.55 -6.68
C SER A 6 24.20 -9.91 -6.63
N ASP A 7 23.44 -11.01 -6.78
CA ASP A 7 23.98 -12.36 -6.82
C ASP A 7 24.78 -12.62 -8.11
N TYR A 8 24.32 -12.07 -9.24
CA TYR A 8 25.09 -12.11 -10.47
C TYR A 8 26.36 -11.24 -10.39
N LEU A 9 26.27 -10.04 -9.81
CA LEU A 9 27.40 -9.12 -9.66
C LEU A 9 28.43 -9.59 -8.63
N SER A 10 28.05 -10.41 -7.65
CA SER A 10 28.96 -10.95 -6.64
C SER A 10 30.04 -11.86 -7.25
N GLN A 11 29.77 -12.44 -8.41
CA GLN A 11 30.72 -13.23 -9.18
C GLN A 11 31.92 -12.39 -9.67
N PHE A 12 31.71 -11.09 -9.86
CA PHE A 12 32.74 -10.14 -10.31
C PHE A 12 33.38 -9.37 -9.15
N HIS A 13 32.61 -9.06 -8.11
CA HIS A 13 33.11 -8.37 -6.91
C HIS A 13 32.46 -8.89 -5.63
N SER A 14 33.28 -9.38 -4.70
CA SER A 14 32.83 -9.95 -3.41
C SER A 14 32.06 -8.98 -2.51
N GLY A 15 32.19 -7.67 -2.73
CA GLY A 15 31.44 -6.64 -1.99
C GLY A 15 29.92 -6.75 -2.15
N PHE A 16 29.41 -7.33 -3.25
CA PHE A 16 27.97 -7.49 -3.46
C PHE A 16 27.34 -8.59 -2.59
N ASN A 17 28.13 -9.45 -1.94
CA ASN A 17 27.63 -10.46 -0.99
C ASN A 17 26.93 -9.82 0.22
N VAL A 18 27.25 -8.56 0.52
CA VAL A 18 26.61 -7.80 1.60
C VAL A 18 25.08 -7.72 1.39
N PHE A 19 24.61 -7.70 0.14
CA PHE A 19 23.18 -7.71 -0.19
C PHE A 19 22.49 -9.07 -0.02
N GLN A 20 23.22 -10.16 0.22
CA GLN A 20 22.62 -11.46 0.49
C GLN A 20 22.13 -11.59 1.95
N TYR A 21 22.67 -10.78 2.87
CA TYR A 21 22.24 -10.79 4.27
C TYR A 21 20.78 -10.36 4.43
N LEU A 22 19.98 -11.21 5.08
CA LEU A 22 18.55 -10.97 5.29
C LEU A 22 18.27 -9.67 6.06
N THR A 23 19.07 -9.39 7.08
CA THR A 23 18.93 -8.18 7.92
C THR A 23 19.15 -6.90 7.12
N LEU A 24 20.20 -6.86 6.29
CA LEU A 24 20.47 -5.71 5.43
C LEU A 24 19.33 -5.52 4.43
N ARG A 25 18.89 -6.58 3.77
CA ARG A 25 17.77 -6.53 2.82
C ARG A 25 16.48 -6.04 3.46
N ALA A 26 16.20 -6.46 4.69
CA ALA A 26 15.03 -6.00 5.44
C ALA A 26 15.12 -4.49 5.71
N ILE A 27 16.27 -4.00 6.18
CA ILE A 27 16.50 -2.56 6.41
C ILE A 27 16.36 -1.77 5.11
N LEU A 28 17.01 -2.23 4.04
CA LEU A 28 16.92 -1.60 2.72
C LEU A 28 15.48 -1.60 2.21
N GLY A 29 14.72 -2.67 2.43
CA GLY A 29 13.29 -2.72 2.12
C GLY A 29 12.48 -1.66 2.88
N VAL A 30 12.68 -1.53 4.19
CA VAL A 30 12.00 -0.51 5.01
C VAL A 30 12.37 0.90 4.54
N VAL A 31 13.66 1.18 4.36
CA VAL A 31 14.14 2.50 3.90
C VAL A 31 13.60 2.83 2.52
N THR A 32 13.56 1.86 1.61
CA THR A 32 13.02 2.05 0.25
C THR A 32 11.53 2.35 0.30
N ALA A 33 10.75 1.58 1.07
CA ALA A 33 9.31 1.82 1.21
C ALA A 33 9.02 3.19 1.84
N LEU A 34 9.76 3.57 2.89
CA LEU A 34 9.67 4.87 3.52
C LEU A 34 10.04 6.00 2.55
N GLY A 35 11.12 5.85 1.80
CA GLY A 35 11.55 6.82 0.78
C GLY A 35 10.47 7.03 -0.28
N ILE A 36 9.88 5.94 -0.80
CA ILE A 36 8.75 6.03 -1.74
C ILE A 36 7.58 6.79 -1.10
N ALA A 37 7.21 6.45 0.13
CA ALA A 37 6.09 7.10 0.81
C ALA A 37 6.33 8.60 1.05
N LEU A 38 7.54 9.00 1.45
CA LEU A 38 7.88 10.40 1.70
C LEU A 38 8.03 11.24 0.43
N ILE A 39 8.53 10.65 -0.66
CA ILE A 39 8.71 11.35 -1.95
C ILE A 39 7.38 11.45 -2.70
N VAL A 40 6.63 10.35 -2.80
CA VAL A 40 5.39 10.28 -3.58
C VAL A 40 4.19 10.79 -2.77
N GLY A 41 4.23 10.66 -1.44
CA GLY A 41 3.14 11.04 -0.55
C GLY A 41 2.65 12.47 -0.72
N PRO A 42 3.50 13.51 -0.67
CA PRO A 42 3.08 14.90 -0.84
C PRO A 42 2.39 15.16 -2.18
N THR A 43 2.93 14.59 -3.27
CA THR A 43 2.35 14.71 -4.62
C THR A 43 0.99 14.03 -4.69
N MET A 44 0.86 12.84 -4.13
CA MET A 44 -0.41 12.11 -4.07
C MET A 44 -1.45 12.87 -3.22
N ILE A 45 -1.06 13.34 -2.04
CA ILE A 45 -1.94 14.13 -1.15
C ILE A 45 -2.43 15.38 -1.88
N ARG A 46 -1.55 16.11 -2.56
CA ARG A 46 -1.93 17.30 -3.33
C ARG A 46 -2.91 16.97 -4.46
N HIS A 47 -2.70 15.85 -5.16
CA HIS A 47 -3.58 15.41 -6.24
C HIS A 47 -4.96 14.96 -5.75
N LEU A 48 -5.00 14.25 -4.61
CA LEU A 48 -6.23 13.80 -3.96
C LEU A 48 -7.00 14.97 -3.32
N SER A 49 -6.29 15.91 -2.70
CA SER A 49 -6.86 17.14 -2.15
C SER A 49 -7.46 18.04 -3.25
N PHE A 50 -6.78 18.17 -4.39
CA PHE A 50 -7.28 18.95 -5.53
C PHE A 50 -8.57 18.38 -6.14
N LYS A 51 -8.76 17.06 -6.11
CA LYS A 51 -9.99 16.39 -6.58
C LYS A 51 -11.20 16.57 -5.65
N GLN A 52 -11.12 17.43 -4.62
CA GLN A 52 -12.20 17.66 -3.64
C GLN A 52 -12.83 16.36 -3.12
N ILE A 53 -11.97 15.39 -2.80
CA ILE A 53 -12.31 14.15 -2.10
C ILE A 53 -12.49 14.50 -0.61
N GLY A 54 -13.39 15.43 -0.31
CA GLY A 54 -13.86 15.65 1.05
C GLY A 54 -14.71 14.46 1.45
N GLN A 55 -14.41 13.82 2.58
CA GLN A 55 -15.31 12.81 3.14
C GLN A 55 -16.71 13.42 3.24
N VAL A 56 -17.71 12.70 2.71
CA VAL A 56 -19.12 13.00 3.01
C VAL A 56 -19.29 12.73 4.49
N VAL A 57 -19.30 13.80 5.28
CA VAL A 57 -19.49 13.73 6.72
C VAL A 57 -20.92 13.24 6.96
N ARG A 58 -21.07 12.19 7.77
CA ARG A 58 -22.41 11.77 8.25
C ARG A 58 -22.95 12.86 9.15
N ASP A 59 -24.16 13.33 8.86
CA ASP A 59 -24.88 14.30 9.71
C ASP A 59 -25.22 13.74 11.11
N ASP A 60 -25.10 12.43 11.31
CA ASP A 60 -25.46 11.70 12.52
C ASP A 60 -24.30 11.52 13.54
N GLY A 61 -23.26 12.37 13.52
CA GLY A 61 -22.12 12.34 14.44
C GLY A 61 -21.86 13.65 15.22
N PRO A 62 -21.16 13.63 16.38
CA PRO A 62 -20.91 14.83 17.19
C PRO A 62 -20.02 15.85 16.47
N GLU A 63 -20.22 17.15 16.72
CA GLU A 63 -19.58 18.29 16.01
C GLU A 63 -18.04 18.22 15.93
N SER A 64 -17.37 17.52 16.85
CA SER A 64 -15.93 17.26 16.81
C SER A 64 -15.47 16.45 15.59
N HIS A 65 -16.37 15.67 14.96
CA HIS A 65 -16.11 14.92 13.74
C HIS A 65 -16.15 15.76 12.45
N LEU A 66 -16.68 16.98 12.49
CA LEU A 66 -16.65 17.92 11.35
C LEU A 66 -15.22 18.41 11.04
N SER A 67 -14.31 18.35 12.02
CA SER A 67 -12.90 18.75 11.88
C SER A 67 -12.05 17.82 10.99
N LYS A 68 -12.56 16.64 10.62
CA LYS A 68 -11.90 15.71 9.67
C LYS A 68 -12.23 16.02 8.20
N SER A 69 -13.10 17.02 7.96
CA SER A 69 -13.45 17.49 6.64
C SER A 69 -12.22 17.99 5.89
N GLY A 70 -11.86 17.32 4.79
CA GLY A 70 -10.76 17.72 3.91
C GLY A 70 -9.49 16.88 3.98
N THR A 71 -9.40 15.86 4.87
CA THR A 71 -8.29 14.89 4.79
C THR A 71 -8.54 13.88 3.67
N PRO A 72 -7.65 13.78 2.66
CA PRO A 72 -7.87 12.89 1.53
C PRO A 72 -7.87 11.43 1.99
N THR A 73 -8.94 10.71 1.64
CA THR A 73 -9.03 9.25 1.80
C THR A 73 -8.28 8.58 0.64
N MET A 74 -7.79 7.35 0.83
CA MET A 74 -6.90 6.57 -0.07
C MET A 74 -5.38 6.62 0.19
N GLY A 75 -4.93 7.08 1.35
CA GLY A 75 -3.51 6.93 1.77
C GLY A 75 -3.00 5.48 1.74
N GLY A 76 -3.90 4.50 1.92
CA GLY A 76 -3.57 3.07 1.83
C GLY A 76 -3.04 2.63 0.46
N ALA A 77 -3.45 3.29 -0.64
CA ALA A 77 -2.94 2.97 -1.97
C ALA A 77 -1.43 3.25 -2.08
N LEU A 78 -0.96 4.36 -1.51
CA LEU A 78 0.47 4.68 -1.44
C LEU A 78 1.24 3.62 -0.67
N ILE A 79 0.70 3.21 0.49
CA ILE A 79 1.33 2.21 1.34
C ILE A 79 1.44 0.87 0.59
N LEU A 80 0.38 0.44 -0.08
CA LEU A 80 0.38 -0.80 -0.87
C LEU A 80 1.39 -0.77 -2.01
N VAL A 81 1.48 0.34 -2.74
CA VAL A 81 2.48 0.52 -3.80
C VAL A 81 3.89 0.51 -3.23
N ALA A 82 4.13 1.23 -2.14
CA ALA A 82 5.45 1.28 -1.50
C ALA A 82 5.89 -0.10 -0.99
N ILE A 83 4.99 -0.86 -0.35
CA ILE A 83 5.24 -2.23 0.09
C ILE A 83 5.52 -3.12 -1.12
N ALA A 84 4.65 -3.11 -2.13
CA ALA A 84 4.79 -3.99 -3.29
C ALA A 84 6.11 -3.76 -4.03
N VAL A 85 6.46 -2.49 -4.31
CA VAL A 85 7.72 -2.15 -4.98
C VAL A 85 8.91 -2.57 -4.11
N SER A 86 8.90 -2.24 -2.82
CA SER A 86 9.99 -2.60 -1.92
C SER A 86 10.20 -4.11 -1.80
N THR A 87 9.11 -4.89 -1.66
CA THR A 87 9.14 -6.35 -1.65
C THR A 87 9.68 -6.90 -2.97
N LEU A 88 9.22 -6.41 -4.12
CA LEU A 88 9.71 -6.89 -5.42
C LEU A 88 11.21 -6.61 -5.65
N LEU A 89 11.73 -5.53 -5.08
CA LEU A 89 13.14 -5.18 -5.17
C LEU A 89 14.01 -6.09 -4.28
N TRP A 90 13.70 -6.18 -2.99
CA TRP A 90 14.59 -6.74 -1.96
C TRP A 90 14.22 -8.15 -1.47
N ALA A 91 12.97 -8.58 -1.64
CA ALA A 91 12.56 -9.91 -1.22
C ALA A 91 13.08 -11.00 -2.17
N ASP A 92 13.13 -12.21 -1.65
CA ASP A 92 13.49 -13.39 -2.43
C ASP A 92 12.22 -13.88 -3.15
N LEU A 93 12.19 -13.68 -4.48
CA LEU A 93 11.04 -14.02 -5.31
C LEU A 93 10.94 -15.52 -5.63
N SER A 94 11.95 -16.32 -5.24
CA SER A 94 11.86 -17.78 -5.29
C SER A 94 10.97 -18.33 -4.17
N SER A 95 10.80 -17.55 -3.09
CA SER A 95 10.00 -17.95 -1.94
C SER A 95 8.51 -17.82 -2.23
N ARG A 96 7.81 -18.96 -2.19
CA ARG A 96 6.34 -18.99 -2.31
C ARG A 96 5.65 -18.18 -1.21
N TYR A 97 6.24 -18.10 -0.02
CA TYR A 97 5.69 -17.34 1.11
C TYR A 97 5.61 -15.84 0.81
N VAL A 98 6.62 -15.29 0.13
CA VAL A 98 6.64 -13.87 -0.27
C VAL A 98 5.51 -13.59 -1.24
N TRP A 99 5.31 -14.46 -2.23
CA TRP A 99 4.22 -14.31 -3.20
C TRP A 99 2.84 -14.40 -2.55
N VAL A 100 2.62 -15.37 -1.65
CA VAL A 100 1.34 -15.52 -0.95
C VAL A 100 1.06 -14.27 -0.09
N ALA A 101 2.02 -13.82 0.70
CA ALA A 101 1.86 -12.63 1.56
C ALA A 101 1.60 -11.36 0.73
N LEU A 102 2.35 -11.17 -0.36
CA LEU A 102 2.19 -10.02 -1.25
C LEU A 102 0.82 -10.05 -1.95
N LEU A 103 0.41 -11.20 -2.46
CA LEU A 103 -0.86 -11.37 -3.16
C LEU A 103 -2.05 -11.12 -2.23
N VAL A 104 -2.05 -11.73 -1.04
CA VAL A 104 -3.11 -11.52 -0.03
C VAL A 104 -3.19 -10.04 0.35
N THR A 105 -2.04 -9.41 0.63
CA THR A 105 -1.96 -7.98 0.98
C THR A 105 -2.52 -7.10 -0.14
N LEU A 106 -2.17 -7.37 -1.40
CA LEU A 106 -2.68 -6.64 -2.55
C LEU A 106 -4.19 -6.87 -2.75
N LEU A 107 -4.69 -8.09 -2.59
CA LEU A 107 -6.12 -8.39 -2.73
C LEU A 107 -6.97 -7.68 -1.67
N PHE A 108 -6.58 -7.74 -0.40
CA PHE A 108 -7.23 -6.96 0.66
C PHE A 108 -7.13 -5.46 0.40
N GLY A 109 -5.99 -5.01 -0.13
CA GLY A 109 -5.77 -3.65 -0.57
C GLY A 109 -6.74 -3.20 -1.67
N VAL A 110 -6.98 -4.03 -2.68
CA VAL A 110 -7.94 -3.77 -3.75
C VAL A 110 -9.36 -3.70 -3.21
N ILE A 111 -9.75 -4.60 -2.31
CA ILE A 111 -11.08 -4.56 -1.67
C ILE A 111 -11.28 -3.22 -0.94
N GLY A 112 -10.27 -2.79 -0.16
CA GLY A 112 -10.30 -1.51 0.54
C GLY A 112 -10.35 -0.31 -0.42
N PHE A 113 -9.56 -0.35 -1.50
CA PHE A 113 -9.55 0.69 -2.51
C PHE A 113 -10.90 0.83 -3.23
N VAL A 114 -11.53 -0.29 -3.59
CA VAL A 114 -12.86 -0.29 -4.21
C VAL A 114 -13.93 0.26 -3.26
N ASP A 115 -13.88 -0.09 -1.97
CA ASP A 115 -14.78 0.47 -0.95
C ASP A 115 -14.64 2.00 -0.84
N ASP A 116 -13.41 2.50 -0.73
CA ASP A 116 -13.14 3.95 -0.63
C ASP A 116 -13.46 4.70 -1.94
N TYR A 117 -13.23 4.08 -3.10
CA TYR A 117 -13.62 4.63 -4.39
C TYR A 117 -15.14 4.73 -4.53
N ILE A 118 -15.89 3.72 -4.11
CA ILE A 118 -17.36 3.75 -4.15
C ILE A 118 -17.92 4.82 -3.21
N LYS A 119 -17.39 4.95 -1.99
CA LYS A 119 -17.78 6.02 -1.05
C LYS A 119 -17.58 7.39 -1.68
N LEU A 120 -16.46 7.59 -2.37
CA LEU A 120 -16.16 8.84 -3.04
C LEU A 120 -17.10 9.13 -4.20
N VAL A 121 -17.29 8.17 -5.12
CA VAL A 121 -18.09 8.37 -6.33
C VAL A 121 -19.58 8.50 -6.02
N ARG A 122 -20.09 7.70 -5.08
CA ARG A 122 -21.52 7.70 -4.73
C ARG A 122 -21.89 8.73 -3.68
N GLN A 123 -20.91 9.40 -3.07
CA GLN A 123 -21.12 10.32 -1.94
C GLN A 123 -21.98 9.70 -0.83
N ASP A 124 -21.94 8.37 -0.68
CA ASP A 124 -22.68 7.64 0.35
C ASP A 124 -21.68 7.15 1.41
N PRO A 125 -21.81 7.60 2.67
CA PRO A 125 -20.90 7.18 3.75
C PRO A 125 -20.97 5.68 4.05
N LYS A 126 -22.00 4.96 3.62
CA LYS A 126 -22.12 3.50 3.80
C LYS A 126 -21.16 2.71 2.90
N GLY A 127 -20.72 3.29 1.78
CA GLY A 127 -19.78 2.64 0.87
C GLY A 127 -20.27 1.32 0.29
N LEU A 128 -19.39 0.32 0.25
CA LEU A 128 -19.68 -1.00 -0.28
C LEU A 128 -20.61 -1.75 0.69
N LEU A 129 -21.74 -2.30 0.19
CA LEU A 129 -22.68 -3.06 1.01
C LEU A 129 -21.96 -4.14 1.81
N SER A 130 -22.21 -4.21 3.12
CA SER A 130 -21.50 -5.10 4.06
C SER A 130 -21.43 -6.55 3.56
N ARG A 131 -22.51 -7.07 2.95
CA ARG A 131 -22.56 -8.42 2.37
C ARG A 131 -21.47 -8.68 1.33
N TYR A 132 -21.21 -7.72 0.44
CA TYR A 132 -20.19 -7.87 -0.60
C TYR A 132 -18.80 -7.68 -0.02
N LYS A 133 -18.63 -6.78 0.95
CA LYS A 133 -17.35 -6.59 1.64
C LYS A 133 -16.90 -7.86 2.36
N TYR A 134 -17.80 -8.47 3.14
CA TYR A 134 -17.51 -9.76 3.79
C TYR A 134 -17.31 -10.88 2.79
N PHE A 135 -18.12 -10.96 1.73
CA PHE A 135 -17.95 -11.97 0.68
C PHE A 135 -16.54 -11.92 0.08
N TRP A 136 -16.08 -10.75 -0.36
CA TRP A 136 -14.74 -10.61 -0.94
C TRP A 136 -13.63 -10.87 0.07
N GLN A 137 -13.79 -10.45 1.33
CA GLN A 137 -12.82 -10.76 2.38
C GLN A 137 -12.74 -12.26 2.68
N SER A 138 -13.86 -12.98 2.65
CA SER A 138 -13.91 -14.43 2.87
C SER A 138 -13.43 -15.25 1.67
N VAL A 139 -13.47 -14.70 0.45
CA VAL A 139 -12.87 -15.36 -0.72
C VAL A 139 -11.35 -15.22 -0.72
N VAL A 140 -10.84 -14.11 -0.17
CA VAL A 140 -9.40 -13.79 -0.16
C VAL A 140 -8.68 -14.37 1.06
N GLY A 141 -9.31 -14.38 2.24
CA GLY A 141 -8.76 -14.89 3.50
C GLY A 141 -9.06 -16.36 3.72
#